data_AF-A0A2M7NIX4-F1
#
_entry.id   AF-A0A2M7NIX4-F1
#
_cell.length_a   1.000
_cell.length_b   1.000
_cell.length_c   1.000
_cell.angle_alpha   90.00
_cell.angle_beta   90.00
_cell.angle_gamma   90.00
#
_symmetry.space_group_name_H-M   'P 1'
#
loop_
_entity.id
_entity.type
_entity.pdbx_description
1 polymer ?
#
loop_
_entity_poly.entity_id
_entity_poly.type
_entity_poly.pdbx_seq_one_letter_code
_entity_poly.pdbx_strand_id
1 'polypeptide(L)'
;MIPFPSSSEYASFYANYIRLIGEYMKENKSENIVQVLTQLGEKTKNIFAQFSEQESLFRYENGKWSIKELLGHMIDTEQIMSYRALSFYRGEKQPLAGFNENEYVREANFDKILYSDLLERYEIVRQSSIVLFKSFDAAKTAQIGEASQNEMSVRALIYMIAGHEIHHLQILEERYKSNQ
;
A
#
# COMPACT_ATOMS: atom_id res chain seq x y z
N MET A 1 19.73 -4.84 -5.08
CA MET A 1 18.48 -4.04 -5.11
C MET A 1 17.37 -4.95 -5.61
N ILE A 2 16.15 -4.82 -5.09
CA ILE A 2 15.00 -5.62 -5.54
C ILE A 2 14.67 -5.17 -6.98
N PRO A 3 14.71 -6.06 -7.99
CA PRO A 3 14.44 -5.67 -9.38
C PRO A 3 12.99 -5.22 -9.59
N PHE A 4 12.77 -4.37 -10.59
CA PHE A 4 11.43 -4.01 -11.06
C PHE A 4 10.74 -5.26 -11.67
N PRO A 5 9.47 -5.54 -11.35
CA PRO A 5 8.76 -6.72 -11.88
C PRO A 5 8.43 -6.59 -13.38
N SER A 6 8.47 -7.69 -14.13
CA SER A 6 7.90 -7.75 -15.49
C SER A 6 6.39 -7.96 -15.44
N SER A 7 5.70 -7.62 -16.52
CA SER A 7 4.24 -7.77 -16.63
C SER A 7 3.72 -9.21 -16.54
N SER A 8 4.59 -10.21 -16.67
CA SER A 8 4.27 -11.63 -16.46
C SER A 8 4.22 -12.02 -14.98
N GLU A 9 4.60 -11.13 -14.07
CA GLU A 9 4.71 -11.42 -12.63
C GLU A 9 3.58 -10.84 -11.80
N TYR A 10 2.53 -10.33 -12.43
CA TYR A 10 1.34 -9.83 -11.76
C TYR A 10 0.15 -9.81 -12.73
N ALA A 11 -1.05 -9.95 -12.19
CA ALA A 11 -2.28 -9.84 -12.98
C ALA A 11 -2.48 -8.43 -13.55
N SER A 12 -3.10 -8.33 -14.72
CA SER A 12 -3.37 -7.05 -15.42
C SER A 12 -4.16 -6.05 -14.58
N PHE A 13 -5.02 -6.54 -13.69
CA PHE A 13 -5.74 -5.74 -12.70
C PHE A 13 -4.81 -4.85 -11.85
N TYR A 14 -3.59 -5.31 -11.55
CA TYR A 14 -2.60 -4.57 -10.75
C TYR A 14 -1.65 -3.69 -11.57
N ALA A 15 -1.78 -3.69 -12.91
CA ALA A 15 -0.87 -2.98 -13.79
C ALA A 15 -0.83 -1.47 -13.52
N ASN A 16 -1.95 -0.88 -13.07
CA ASN A 16 -1.99 0.53 -12.74
C ASN A 16 -1.05 0.90 -11.58
N TYR A 17 -0.99 0.08 -10.52
CA TYR A 17 -0.09 0.33 -9.40
C TYR A 17 1.37 0.26 -9.83
N ILE A 18 1.73 -0.77 -10.61
CA ILE A 18 3.09 -0.93 -11.16
C ILE A 18 3.48 0.24 -12.07
N ARG A 19 2.54 0.72 -12.91
CA ARG A 19 2.76 1.90 -13.76
C ARG A 19 3.03 3.15 -12.91
N LEU A 20 2.19 3.44 -11.92
CA LEU A 20 2.30 4.62 -11.05
C LEU A 20 3.64 4.66 -10.30
N ILE A 21 4.07 3.54 -9.72
CA ILE A 21 5.38 3.49 -9.05
C ILE A 21 6.54 3.62 -10.04
N GLY A 22 6.42 3.06 -11.25
CA GLY A 22 7.43 3.22 -12.30
C GLY A 22 7.60 4.69 -12.73
N GLU A 23 6.50 5.41 -12.92
CA GLU A 23 6.50 6.85 -13.20
C GLU A 23 7.12 7.65 -12.05
N TYR A 24 6.69 7.39 -10.81
CA TYR A 24 7.23 8.04 -9.62
C TYR A 24 8.75 7.82 -9.48
N MET A 25 9.23 6.59 -9.65
CA MET A 25 10.65 6.28 -9.55
C MET A 25 11.47 6.97 -10.64
N LYS A 26 10.95 7.07 -11.87
CA LYS A 26 11.58 7.78 -12.98
C LYS A 26 11.68 9.28 -12.70
N GLU A 27 10.60 9.90 -12.23
CA GLU A 27 10.56 11.33 -11.89
C GLU A 27 11.53 11.68 -10.76
N ASN A 28 11.63 10.80 -9.76
CA ASN A 28 12.49 10.98 -8.59
C ASN A 28 13.90 10.41 -8.77
N LYS A 29 14.25 9.90 -9.97
CA LYS A 29 15.55 9.28 -10.31
C LYS A 29 15.99 8.22 -9.29
N SER A 30 15.05 7.38 -8.86
CA SER A 30 15.30 6.32 -7.88
C SER A 30 15.28 4.95 -8.53
N GLU A 31 16.20 4.09 -8.12
CA GLU A 31 16.30 2.69 -8.56
C GLU A 31 16.05 1.71 -7.42
N ASN A 32 15.84 2.20 -6.20
CA ASN A 32 15.75 1.39 -4.99
C ASN A 32 14.37 1.54 -4.32
N ILE A 33 13.50 0.54 -4.54
CA ILE A 33 12.14 0.52 -4.00
C ILE A 33 12.06 0.67 -2.48
N VAL A 34 13.07 0.20 -1.72
CA VAL A 34 13.08 0.35 -0.26
C VAL A 34 13.30 1.81 0.16
N GLN A 35 14.17 2.53 -0.56
CA GLN A 35 14.35 3.97 -0.35
C GLN A 35 13.09 4.74 -0.74
N VAL A 36 12.43 4.34 -1.83
CA VAL A 36 11.16 4.93 -2.26
C VAL A 36 10.07 4.73 -1.22
N LEU A 37 9.91 3.52 -0.68
CA LEU A 37 8.95 3.24 0.40
C LEU A 37 9.20 4.10 1.64
N THR A 38 10.46 4.37 1.96
CA THR A 38 10.84 5.24 3.08
C THR A 38 10.43 6.69 2.80
N GLN A 39 10.83 7.23 1.65
CA GLN A 39 10.54 8.62 1.27
C GLN A 39 9.04 8.87 1.06
N LEU A 40 8.35 7.94 0.40
CA LEU A 40 6.92 7.99 0.18
C LEU A 40 6.15 7.87 1.51
N GLY A 41 6.62 7.00 2.42
CA GLY A 41 6.07 6.87 3.77
C GLY A 41 6.13 8.19 4.55
N GLU A 42 7.28 8.88 4.56
CA GLU A 42 7.42 10.20 5.19
C GLU A 42 6.53 11.25 4.53
N LYS A 43 6.44 11.26 3.19
CA LYS A 43 5.54 12.16 2.46
C LYS A 43 4.09 11.94 2.87
N THR A 44 3.63 10.70 2.92
CA THR A 44 2.27 10.32 3.31
C THR A 44 1.98 10.72 4.75
N LYS A 45 2.87 10.40 5.68
CA LYS A 45 2.76 10.84 7.09
C LYS A 45 2.56 12.35 7.18
N ASN A 46 3.38 13.13 6.48
CA ASN A 46 3.28 14.58 6.49
C ASN A 46 1.97 15.11 5.88
N ILE A 47 1.46 14.47 4.82
CA ILE A 47 0.17 14.84 4.23
C ILE A 47 -0.98 14.56 5.21
N PHE A 48 -1.03 13.36 5.78
CA PHE A 48 -2.13 12.99 6.67
C PHE A 48 -2.09 13.73 8.02
N ALA A 49 -0.90 14.10 8.51
CA ALA A 49 -0.73 14.89 9.72
C ALA A 49 -1.28 16.33 9.63
N GLN A 50 -1.66 16.80 8.43
CA GLN A 50 -2.27 18.12 8.25
C GLN A 50 -3.75 18.16 8.66
N PHE A 51 -4.43 17.02 8.71
CA PHE A 51 -5.84 16.95 9.08
C PHE A 51 -6.00 16.82 10.59
N SER A 52 -6.98 17.53 11.15
CA SER A 52 -7.46 17.32 12.52
C SER A 52 -8.32 16.06 12.64
N GLU A 53 -8.58 15.64 13.88
CA GLU A 53 -9.54 14.56 14.20
C GLU A 53 -10.90 14.78 13.50
N GLN A 54 -11.41 16.02 13.51
CA GLN A 54 -12.70 16.34 12.90
C GLN A 54 -12.64 16.32 11.36
N GLU A 55 -11.60 16.90 10.76
CA GLU A 55 -11.41 16.89 9.30
C GLU A 55 -11.21 15.48 8.76
N SER A 56 -10.58 14.60 9.55
CA SER A 56 -10.35 13.22 9.15
C SER A 56 -11.63 12.40 8.93
N LEU A 57 -12.78 12.88 9.43
CA LEU A 57 -14.11 12.29 9.20
C LEU A 57 -14.77 12.78 7.89
N PHE A 58 -14.16 13.73 7.17
CA PHE A 58 -14.72 14.27 5.94
C PHE A 58 -14.82 13.20 4.85
N ARG A 59 -15.96 13.24 4.13
CA ARG A 59 -16.28 12.39 2.98
C ARG A 59 -16.68 13.30 1.83
N TYR A 60 -16.07 13.12 0.65
CA TYR A 60 -16.36 13.98 -0.49
C TYR A 60 -17.76 13.73 -1.11
N GLU A 61 -18.32 12.53 -0.91
CA GLU A 61 -19.66 12.13 -1.37
C GLU A 61 -20.29 11.09 -0.44
N ASN A 62 -21.61 10.97 -0.48
CA ASN A 62 -22.33 9.95 0.29
C ASN A 62 -21.90 8.52 -0.12
N GLY A 63 -21.66 7.65 0.85
CA GLY A 63 -21.20 6.28 0.64
C GLY A 63 -19.73 6.14 0.24
N LYS A 64 -18.95 7.22 0.22
CA LYS A 64 -17.49 7.20 0.03
C LYS A 64 -16.76 7.23 1.35
N TRP A 65 -15.53 6.74 1.36
CA TRP A 65 -14.71 6.65 2.56
C TRP A 65 -14.42 8.02 3.19
N SER A 66 -14.28 8.04 4.51
CA SER A 66 -13.68 9.19 5.19
C SER A 66 -12.17 9.20 4.95
N ILE A 67 -11.49 10.30 5.30
CA ILE A 67 -10.02 10.33 5.29
C ILE A 67 -9.44 9.26 6.24
N LYS A 68 -10.08 9.03 7.41
CA LYS A 68 -9.72 7.93 8.32
C LYS A 68 -9.83 6.56 7.67
N GLU A 69 -10.94 6.30 6.99
CA GLU A 69 -11.17 5.03 6.31
C GLU A 69 -10.22 4.82 5.13
N LEU A 70 -9.89 5.88 4.39
CA LEU A 70 -8.87 5.83 3.34
C LEU A 70 -7.49 5.46 3.91
N LEU A 71 -7.08 6.11 5.01
CA LEU A 71 -5.82 5.78 5.69
C LEU A 71 -5.85 4.35 6.24
N GLY A 72 -6.94 3.97 6.90
CA GLY A 72 -7.14 2.62 7.43
C GLY A 72 -7.06 1.54 6.34
N HIS A 73 -7.66 1.80 5.18
CA HIS A 73 -7.56 0.92 4.01
C HIS A 73 -6.12 0.75 3.53
N MET A 74 -5.34 1.84 3.47
CA MET A 74 -3.92 1.78 3.10
C MET A 74 -3.12 0.92 4.08
N ILE A 75 -3.36 1.11 5.39
CA ILE A 75 -2.70 0.34 6.46
C ILE A 75 -2.99 -1.16 6.32
N ASP A 76 -4.28 -1.53 6.21
CA ASP A 76 -4.69 -2.93 6.09
C ASP A 76 -4.14 -3.57 4.82
N THR A 77 -4.19 -2.85 3.70
CA THR A 77 -3.70 -3.35 2.41
C THR A 77 -2.19 -3.63 2.45
N GLU A 78 -1.41 -2.70 3.01
CA GLU A 78 0.04 -2.90 3.15
C GLU A 78 0.37 -4.09 4.05
N GLN A 79 -0.35 -4.25 5.17
CA GLN A 79 -0.16 -5.37 6.08
C GLN A 79 -0.47 -6.71 5.42
N ILE A 80 -1.58 -6.80 4.67
CA ILE A 80 -1.98 -7.99 3.91
C ILE A 80 -0.98 -8.30 2.79
N MET A 81 -0.56 -7.31 2.01
CA MET A 81 0.42 -7.49 0.94
C MET A 81 1.79 -7.89 1.49
N SER A 82 2.20 -7.34 2.62
CA SER A 82 3.45 -7.71 3.30
C SER A 82 3.42 -9.14 3.84
N TYR A 83 2.28 -9.57 4.39
CA TYR A 83 2.07 -10.98 4.77
C TYR A 83 2.19 -11.93 3.57
N ARG A 84 1.57 -11.57 2.43
CA ARG A 84 1.70 -12.35 1.18
C ARG A 84 3.15 -12.39 0.70
N ALA A 85 3.83 -11.25 0.70
CA ALA A 85 5.23 -11.15 0.28
C ALA A 85 6.13 -12.03 1.16
N LEU A 86 5.94 -12.00 2.48
CA LEU A 86 6.61 -12.90 3.42
C LEU A 86 6.32 -14.36 3.07
N SER A 87 5.05 -14.74 2.98
CA SER A 87 4.64 -16.13 2.74
C SER A 87 5.22 -16.68 1.44
N PHE A 88 5.11 -15.91 0.36
CA PHE A 88 5.67 -16.27 -0.95
C PHE A 88 7.19 -16.36 -0.89
N TYR A 89 7.87 -15.41 -0.24
CA TYR A 89 9.32 -15.45 -0.07
C TYR A 89 9.79 -16.68 0.73
N ARG A 90 8.95 -17.19 1.65
CA ARG A 90 9.25 -18.41 2.43
C ARG A 90 8.86 -19.71 1.76
N GLY A 91 8.34 -19.69 0.53
CA GLY A 91 8.02 -20.92 -0.17
C GLY A 91 6.59 -21.42 0.00
N GLU A 92 5.68 -20.61 0.53
CA GLU A 92 4.26 -20.98 0.62
C GLU A 92 3.74 -21.41 -0.75
N LYS A 93 3.01 -22.52 -0.77
CA LYS A 93 2.42 -23.14 -1.97
C LYS A 93 0.90 -23.10 -1.94
N GLN A 94 0.30 -22.89 -0.77
CA GLN A 94 -1.15 -22.75 -0.66
C GLN A 94 -1.59 -21.39 -1.22
N PRO A 95 -2.65 -21.35 -2.03
CA PRO A 95 -3.26 -20.09 -2.46
C PRO A 95 -3.71 -19.27 -1.26
N LEU A 96 -3.30 -17.99 -1.22
CA LEU A 96 -3.71 -17.07 -0.17
C LEU A 96 -5.02 -16.37 -0.53
N ALA A 97 -5.88 -16.18 0.48
CA ALA A 97 -7.19 -15.58 0.29
C ALA A 97 -7.10 -14.14 -0.23
N GLY A 98 -8.08 -13.78 -1.08
CA GLY A 98 -8.40 -12.40 -1.38
C GLY A 98 -9.10 -11.71 -0.21
N PHE A 99 -9.31 -10.40 -0.32
CA PHE A 99 -10.12 -9.65 0.63
C PHE A 99 -11.00 -8.65 -0.12
N ASN A 100 -12.17 -8.33 0.46
CA ASN A 100 -13.06 -7.29 -0.03
C ASN A 100 -12.78 -6.01 0.73
N GLU A 101 -12.19 -5.02 0.06
CA GLU A 101 -11.78 -3.75 0.68
C GLU A 101 -12.94 -3.00 1.34
N ASN A 102 -14.14 -3.01 0.72
CA ASN A 102 -15.29 -2.29 1.24
C ASN A 102 -15.85 -2.96 2.50
N GLU A 103 -15.85 -4.28 2.52
CA GLU A 103 -16.25 -5.03 3.72
C GLU A 103 -15.23 -4.84 4.84
N TYR A 104 -13.93 -4.92 4.53
CA TYR A 104 -12.87 -4.72 5.52
C TYR A 104 -12.94 -3.32 6.15
N VAL A 105 -13.07 -2.27 5.34
CA VAL A 105 -13.23 -0.89 5.84
C VAL A 105 -14.48 -0.76 6.70
N ARG A 106 -15.62 -1.34 6.28
CA ARG A 106 -16.87 -1.32 7.04
C ARG A 106 -16.73 -1.99 8.40
N GLU A 107 -16.15 -3.19 8.44
CA GLU A 107 -16.00 -3.96 9.69
C GLU A 107 -14.94 -3.34 10.62
N ALA A 108 -13.89 -2.73 10.07
CA ALA A 108 -12.84 -2.08 10.84
C ALA A 108 -13.33 -0.85 11.63
N ASN A 109 -14.43 -0.21 11.22
CA ASN A 109 -15.02 0.95 11.89
C ASN A 109 -13.98 2.07 12.18
N PHE A 110 -13.12 2.38 11.20
CA PHE A 110 -12.01 3.33 11.35
C PHE A 110 -12.42 4.70 11.89
N ASP A 111 -13.64 5.16 11.59
CA ASP A 111 -14.17 6.43 12.11
C ASP A 111 -14.20 6.51 13.64
N LYS A 112 -14.32 5.37 14.33
CA LYS A 112 -14.35 5.29 15.80
C LYS A 112 -12.96 5.22 16.45
N ILE A 113 -11.92 5.02 15.66
CA ILE A 113 -10.53 4.97 16.13
C ILE A 113 -9.98 6.40 16.16
N LEU A 114 -9.22 6.75 17.20
CA LEU A 114 -8.56 8.07 17.25
C LEU A 114 -7.64 8.23 16.04
N TYR A 115 -7.66 9.41 15.41
CA TYR A 115 -6.87 9.64 14.21
C TYR A 115 -5.36 9.54 14.49
N SER A 116 -4.92 9.98 15.67
CA SER A 116 -3.54 9.81 16.15
C SER A 116 -3.10 8.35 16.12
N ASP A 117 -3.99 7.43 16.51
CA ASP A 117 -3.67 6.01 16.59
C ASP A 117 -3.55 5.40 15.19
N LEU A 118 -4.34 5.89 14.23
CA LEU A 118 -4.21 5.49 12.82
C LEU A 118 -2.91 6.00 12.19
N LEU A 119 -2.49 7.23 12.50
CA LEU A 119 -1.20 7.79 12.05
C LEU A 119 -0.04 6.98 12.62
N GLU A 120 -0.07 6.65 13.91
CA GLU A 120 0.94 5.79 14.55
C GLU A 120 0.96 4.40 13.93
N ARG A 121 -0.22 3.78 13.72
CA ARG A 121 -0.32 2.46 13.10
C ARG A 121 0.24 2.45 11.68
N TYR A 122 -0.02 3.49 10.89
CA TYR A 122 0.57 3.64 9.56
C TYR A 122 2.10 3.64 9.61
N GLU A 123 2.68 4.45 10.50
CA GLU A 123 4.14 4.52 10.67
C GLU A 123 4.73 3.16 11.06
N ILE A 124 4.13 2.47 12.03
CA ILE A 124 4.59 1.15 12.48
C ILE A 124 4.51 0.11 11.36
N VAL A 125 3.40 0.06 10.62
CA VAL A 125 3.23 -0.87 9.49
C VAL A 125 4.28 -0.58 8.42
N ARG A 126 4.46 0.68 8.03
CA ARG A 126 5.47 1.06 7.02
C ARG A 126 6.88 0.69 7.45
N GLN A 127 7.26 0.99 8.69
CA GLN A 127 8.59 0.62 9.20
C GLN A 127 8.78 -0.91 9.23
N SER A 128 7.76 -1.67 9.65
CA SER A 128 7.77 -3.12 9.62
C SER A 128 7.98 -3.66 8.20
N SER A 129 7.24 -3.15 7.21
CA SER A 129 7.41 -3.52 5.79
C SER A 129 8.82 -3.21 5.28
N ILE A 130 9.35 -2.03 5.57
CA ILE A 130 10.71 -1.63 5.15
C ILE A 130 11.77 -2.58 5.73
N VAL A 131 11.70 -2.88 7.04
CA VAL A 131 12.65 -3.79 7.69
C VAL A 131 12.53 -5.21 7.11
N LEU A 132 11.29 -5.68 6.88
CA LEU A 132 11.04 -6.97 6.23
C LEU A 132 11.68 -7.03 4.85
N PHE A 133 11.42 -6.06 3.97
CA PHE A 133 11.92 -6.10 2.59
C PHE A 133 13.43 -5.89 2.49
N LYS A 134 14.04 -5.14 3.43
CA LYS A 134 15.51 -5.06 3.56
C LYS A 134 16.16 -6.42 3.88
N SER A 135 15.43 -7.32 4.54
CA SER A 135 15.94 -8.65 4.89
C SER A 135 15.92 -9.65 3.73
N PHE A 136 15.27 -9.32 2.61
CA PHE A 136 15.12 -10.22 1.48
C PHE A 136 16.35 -10.19 0.57
N ASP A 137 16.86 -11.38 0.23
CA ASP A 137 17.74 -11.57 -0.92
C ASP A 137 16.99 -11.22 -2.21
N ALA A 138 17.52 -10.23 -2.93
CA ALA A 138 16.95 -9.70 -4.18
C ALA A 138 16.80 -10.77 -5.29
N ALA A 139 17.63 -11.81 -5.32
CA ALA A 139 17.49 -12.87 -6.32
C ALA A 139 16.23 -13.72 -6.08
N LYS A 140 15.86 -13.90 -4.81
CA LYS A 140 14.69 -14.72 -4.42
C LYS A 140 13.36 -13.97 -4.54
N THR A 141 13.37 -12.64 -4.71
CA THR A 141 12.12 -11.87 -4.84
C THR A 141 11.40 -12.11 -6.17
N ALA A 142 12.03 -12.79 -7.14
CA ALA A 142 11.38 -13.27 -8.36
C ALA A 142 10.40 -14.43 -8.12
N GLN A 143 10.39 -15.01 -6.92
CA GLN A 143 9.55 -16.16 -6.60
C GLN A 143 8.07 -15.84 -6.71
N ILE A 144 7.33 -16.73 -7.37
CA ILE A 144 5.88 -16.65 -7.60
C ILE A 144 5.13 -17.38 -6.48
N GLY A 145 4.05 -16.77 -6.02
CA GLY A 145 2.99 -17.41 -5.25
C GLY A 145 1.62 -17.03 -5.81
N GLU A 146 0.56 -17.58 -5.20
CA GLU A 146 -0.82 -17.33 -5.62
C GLU A 146 -1.59 -16.62 -4.51
N ALA A 147 -2.23 -15.49 -4.84
CA ALA A 147 -3.15 -14.78 -3.95
C ALA A 147 -4.33 -14.22 -4.75
N SER A 148 -5.51 -14.23 -4.15
CA SER A 148 -6.74 -13.75 -4.83
C SER A 148 -6.96 -14.42 -6.20
N GLN A 149 -6.62 -15.71 -6.33
CA GLN A 149 -6.70 -16.49 -7.59
C GLN A 149 -5.80 -15.95 -8.72
N ASN A 150 -4.75 -15.20 -8.37
CA ASN A 150 -3.80 -14.65 -9.33
C ASN A 150 -2.37 -14.97 -8.90
N GLU A 151 -1.53 -15.33 -9.87
CA GLU A 151 -0.10 -15.47 -9.67
C GLU A 151 0.56 -14.09 -9.58
N MET A 152 1.48 -13.94 -8.62
CA MET A 152 2.33 -12.75 -8.53
C MET A 152 3.66 -13.03 -7.85
N SER A 153 4.69 -12.27 -8.20
CA SER A 153 5.99 -12.39 -7.55
C SER A 153 6.07 -11.61 -6.24
N VAL A 154 7.01 -11.99 -5.38
CA VAL A 154 7.33 -11.22 -4.16
C VAL A 154 7.69 -9.78 -4.51
N ARG A 155 8.53 -9.56 -5.54
CA ARG A 155 8.87 -8.20 -5.97
C ARG A 155 7.66 -7.44 -6.50
N ALA A 156 6.74 -8.08 -7.21
CA ALA A 156 5.52 -7.43 -7.65
C ALA A 156 4.70 -6.89 -6.48
N LEU A 157 4.51 -7.68 -5.40
CA LEU A 157 3.82 -7.23 -4.19
C LEU A 157 4.48 -6.00 -3.55
N ILE A 158 5.81 -5.97 -3.45
CA ILE A 158 6.55 -4.85 -2.85
C ILE A 158 6.35 -3.56 -3.66
N TYR A 159 6.42 -3.65 -4.99
CA TYR A 159 6.17 -2.50 -5.87
C TYR A 159 4.70 -2.08 -5.87
N MET A 160 3.78 -3.03 -5.78
CA MET A 160 2.35 -2.76 -5.69
C MET A 160 1.98 -2.00 -4.42
N ILE A 161 2.61 -2.28 -3.27
CA ILE A 161 2.40 -1.50 -2.03
C ILE A 161 2.67 -0.01 -2.28
N ALA A 162 3.81 0.32 -2.88
CA ALA A 162 4.15 1.72 -3.17
C ALA A 162 3.22 2.34 -4.23
N GLY A 163 2.88 1.58 -5.27
CA GLY A 163 1.96 2.04 -6.31
C GLY A 163 0.52 2.25 -5.83
N HIS A 164 0.06 1.41 -4.89
CA HIS A 164 -1.23 1.50 -4.23
C HIS A 164 -1.32 2.75 -3.34
N GLU A 165 -0.27 3.04 -2.58
CA GLU A 165 -0.18 4.28 -1.81
C GLU A 165 -0.23 5.51 -2.72
N ILE A 166 0.55 5.55 -3.81
CA ILE A 166 0.52 6.66 -4.78
C ILE A 166 -0.90 6.87 -5.33
N HIS A 167 -1.58 5.78 -5.68
CA HIS A 167 -2.96 5.83 -6.17
C HIS A 167 -3.91 6.49 -5.16
N HIS A 168 -3.83 6.13 -3.88
CA HIS A 168 -4.69 6.72 -2.85
C HIS A 168 -4.32 8.16 -2.49
N LEU A 169 -3.04 8.53 -2.56
CA LEU A 169 -2.63 9.93 -2.43
C LEU A 169 -3.19 10.79 -3.57
N GLN A 170 -3.23 10.28 -4.81
CA GLN A 170 -3.85 10.98 -5.93
C GLN A 170 -5.35 11.19 -5.70
N ILE A 171 -6.06 10.15 -5.23
CA ILE A 171 -7.48 10.26 -4.87
C ILE A 171 -7.70 11.30 -3.76
N LEU A 172 -6.84 11.29 -2.73
CA LEU A 172 -6.92 12.25 -1.63
C LEU A 172 -6.79 13.70 -2.15
N GLU A 173 -5.80 13.94 -3.00
CA GLU A 173 -5.56 15.26 -3.60
C GLU A 173 -6.74 15.71 -4.49
N GLU A 174 -7.18 14.84 -5.40
CA GLU A 174 -8.21 15.15 -6.39
C GLU A 174 -9.59 15.37 -5.75
N ARG A 175 -9.94 14.62 -4.70
CA ARG A 175 -11.34 14.55 -4.23
C ARG A 175 -11.57 15.13 -2.84
N TYR A 176 -10.56 15.09 -1.96
CA TYR A 176 -10.72 15.50 -0.57
C TYR A 176 -10.16 16.89 -0.31
N LYS A 177 -9.06 17.27 -0.95
CA LYS A 177 -8.44 18.59 -0.74
C LYS A 177 -9.00 19.68 -1.64
N SER A 178 -9.65 19.34 -2.75
CA SER A 178 -10.25 20.33 -3.66
C SER A 178 -11.56 20.97 -3.11
N ASN A 179 -12.03 20.53 -1.94
CA ASN A 179 -13.28 20.97 -1.30
C ASN A 179 -13.08 21.59 0.09
N GLN A 180 -11.85 21.98 0.44
CA GLN A 180 -11.54 22.86 1.58
C GLN A 180 -11.26 24.28 1.09
#